data_AF-Q17082-F1
#
_entry.id   AF-Q17082-F1
#
_cell.length_a   1.000
_cell.length_b   1.000
_cell.length_c   1.000
_cell.angle_alpha   90.00
_cell.angle_beta   90.00
_cell.angle_gamma   90.00
#
_symmetry.space_group_name_H-M   'P 1'
#
loop_
_entity.id
_entity.type
_entity.pdbx_description
1 polymer ?
#
loop_
_entity_poly.entity_id
_entity_poly.type
_entity_poly.pdbx_seq_one_letter_code
_entity_poly.pdbx_strand_id
1 'polypeptide(L)'
;MWSPLLLCLLVGIASADQHAWKTGQEYTYQVRGRTLAALHQVADQYTGIALKAQLKCQPKGSDALSCNIQRPQVAEIHAQLPGGWDSPLPEKKTNYQKFELSEKPFEISSRMA
;
A
#
# COMPACT_ATOMS: atom_id res chain seq x y z
N MET A 1 36.41 24.65 26.81
CA MET A 1 35.78 23.35 27.15
C MET A 1 34.29 23.27 26.75
N TRP A 2 33.82 23.99 25.71
CA TRP A 2 32.40 24.02 25.32
C TRP A 2 32.07 23.31 24.00
N SER A 3 33.11 23.04 23.18
CA SER A 3 32.98 22.32 21.91
C SER A 3 32.32 20.93 21.99
N PRO A 4 32.62 20.06 22.99
CA PRO A 4 31.99 18.73 23.04
C PRO A 4 30.49 18.83 23.33
N LEU A 5 30.05 19.84 24.08
CA LEU A 5 28.63 20.04 24.40
C LEU A 5 27.82 20.48 23.18
N LEU A 6 28.41 21.35 22.34
CA LEU A 6 27.82 21.76 21.06
C LEU A 6 27.68 20.58 20.09
N LEU A 7 28.68 19.69 20.03
CA LEU A 7 28.63 18.50 19.21
C LEU A 7 27.54 17.52 19.68
N CYS A 8 27.39 17.31 21.00
CA CYS A 8 26.32 16.48 21.55
C CYS A 8 24.91 17.05 21.26
N LEU A 9 24.74 18.38 21.34
CA LEU A 9 23.49 19.05 21.00
C LEU A 9 23.13 18.88 19.52
N LEU A 10 24.10 19.03 18.62
CA LEU A 10 23.90 18.83 17.17
C LEU A 10 23.53 17.39 16.82
N VAL A 11 24.18 16.41 17.46
CA VAL A 11 23.86 14.98 17.26
C VAL A 11 22.47 14.66 17.81
N GLY A 12 22.10 15.20 18.97
CA GLY A 12 20.77 14.98 19.57
C GLY A 12 19.63 15.52 18.70
N ILE A 13 19.80 16.69 18.07
CA ILE A 13 18.82 17.26 17.12
C ILE A 13 18.73 16.38 15.87
N ALA A 14 19.84 15.88 15.34
CA ALA A 14 19.85 15.03 14.15
C ALA A 14 19.21 13.65 14.38
N SER A 15 19.31 13.10 15.61
CA SER A 15 18.72 11.81 15.97
C SER A 15 17.22 11.88 16.34
N ALA A 16 16.67 13.08 16.54
CA ALA A 16 15.27 13.26 16.91
C ALA A 16 14.31 13.01 15.74
N ASP A 17 14.80 12.95 14.51
CA ASP A 17 13.98 12.70 13.31
C ASP A 17 13.82 11.20 13.02
N GLN A 18 13.25 10.47 13.99
CA GLN A 18 12.89 9.05 13.85
C GLN A 18 11.50 8.85 13.23
N HIS A 19 11.08 9.72 12.30
CA HIS A 19 9.85 9.51 11.56
C HIS A 19 10.14 8.59 10.37
N ALA A 20 9.35 7.52 10.21
CA ALA A 20 9.44 6.65 9.04
C ALA A 20 9.18 7.40 7.71
N TRP A 21 8.65 8.63 7.78
CA TRP A 21 8.22 9.44 6.66
C TRP A 21 8.87 10.83 6.71
N LYS A 22 9.40 11.29 5.58
CA LYS A 22 10.07 12.59 5.46
C LYS A 22 9.05 13.68 5.16
N THR A 23 9.07 14.75 5.94
CA THR A 23 8.25 15.94 5.71
C THR A 23 8.47 16.49 4.29
N GLY A 24 7.37 16.85 3.62
CA GLY A 24 7.40 17.39 2.25
C GLY A 24 7.56 16.35 1.15
N GLN A 25 7.69 15.06 1.48
CA GLN A 25 7.79 13.98 0.51
C GLN A 25 6.43 13.32 0.24
N GLU A 26 6.09 13.16 -1.05
CA GLU A 26 4.99 12.27 -1.48
C GLU A 26 5.55 10.87 -1.74
N TYR A 27 4.82 9.87 -1.26
CA TYR A 27 5.10 8.45 -1.46
C TYR A 27 4.01 7.84 -2.32
N THR A 28 4.38 7.23 -3.45
CA THR A 28 3.44 6.54 -4.34
C THR A 28 3.68 5.04 -4.30
N TYR A 29 2.65 4.28 -3.91
CA TYR A 29 2.67 2.83 -3.82
C TYR A 29 1.78 2.20 -4.91
N GLN A 30 2.20 1.05 -5.43
CA GLN A 30 1.30 0.19 -6.19
C GLN A 30 0.58 -0.74 -5.22
N VAL A 31 -0.74 -0.65 -5.16
CA VAL A 31 -1.58 -1.53 -4.35
C VAL A 31 -2.10 -2.64 -5.25
N ARG A 32 -1.93 -3.89 -4.84
CA ARG A 32 -2.52 -5.06 -5.48
C ARG A 32 -3.29 -5.85 -4.42
N GLY A 33 -4.54 -6.17 -4.73
CA GLY A 33 -5.39 -7.00 -3.90
C GLY A 33 -6.02 -8.10 -4.73
N ARG A 34 -6.37 -9.21 -4.10
CA ARG A 34 -7.20 -10.25 -4.72
C ARG A 34 -8.09 -10.88 -3.67
N THR A 35 -9.32 -11.19 -4.07
CA THR A 35 -10.25 -11.98 -3.28
C THR A 35 -10.60 -13.19 -4.12
N LEU A 36 -10.44 -14.39 -3.57
CA LEU A 36 -10.60 -15.65 -4.27
C LEU A 36 -11.55 -16.57 -3.50
N ALA A 37 -12.36 -17.31 -4.24
CA ALA A 37 -13.16 -18.42 -3.77
C ALA A 37 -12.84 -19.65 -4.63
N ALA A 38 -12.77 -20.82 -4.00
CA ALA A 38 -12.52 -22.09 -4.69
C ALA A 38 -13.18 -23.24 -3.94
N LEU A 39 -13.51 -24.30 -4.67
CA LEU A 39 -13.85 -25.59 -4.11
C LEU A 39 -12.60 -26.48 -4.14
N HIS A 40 -11.75 -26.30 -3.13
CA HIS A 40 -10.39 -26.85 -3.12
C HIS A 40 -10.32 -28.39 -3.25
N GLN A 41 -11.38 -29.10 -2.84
CA GLN A 41 -11.44 -30.56 -2.90
C GLN A 41 -11.78 -31.12 -4.29
N VAL A 42 -12.19 -30.26 -5.24
CA VAL A 42 -12.65 -30.68 -6.58
C VAL A 42 -11.63 -30.34 -7.66
N ALA A 43 -11.07 -29.12 -7.63
CA ALA A 43 -10.04 -28.68 -8.56
C ALA A 43 -9.36 -27.40 -8.07
N ASP A 44 -8.18 -27.10 -8.62
CA ASP A 44 -7.49 -25.81 -8.46
C ASP A 44 -8.14 -24.68 -9.28
N GLN A 45 -9.47 -24.66 -9.33
CA GLN A 45 -10.24 -23.65 -10.02
C GLN A 45 -10.67 -22.56 -9.04
N TYR A 46 -10.28 -21.33 -9.34
CA TYR A 46 -10.56 -20.17 -8.50
C TYR A 46 -11.42 -19.17 -9.27
N THR A 47 -12.33 -18.54 -8.53
CA THR A 47 -13.09 -17.39 -8.99
C THR A 47 -12.99 -16.22 -8.02
N GLY A 48 -13.14 -14.99 -8.50
CA GLY A 48 -13.15 -13.82 -7.65
C GLY A 48 -12.70 -12.57 -8.39
N ILE A 49 -12.02 -11.67 -7.69
CA ILE A 49 -11.60 -10.37 -8.23
C ILE A 49 -10.13 -10.09 -7.96
N ALA A 50 -9.46 -9.45 -8.92
CA ALA A 50 -8.17 -8.80 -8.76
C ALA A 50 -8.37 -7.29 -8.75
N LEU A 51 -7.75 -6.60 -7.81
CA LEU A 51 -7.74 -5.15 -7.66
C LEU A 51 -6.32 -4.64 -7.86
N LYS A 52 -6.16 -3.55 -8.60
CA LYS A 52 -4.92 -2.78 -8.65
C LYS A 52 -5.20 -1.30 -8.60
N ALA A 53 -4.38 -0.55 -7.89
CA ALA A 53 -4.51 0.90 -7.78
C ALA A 53 -3.17 1.54 -7.40
N GLN A 54 -3.15 2.86 -7.34
CA GLN A 54 -2.05 3.60 -6.74
C GLN A 54 -2.52 4.22 -5.43
N LEU A 55 -1.72 4.06 -4.38
CA LEU A 55 -1.91 4.76 -3.12
C LEU A 55 -0.86 5.86 -3.03
N LYS A 56 -1.29 7.11 -3.03
CA LYS A 56 -0.42 8.25 -2.75
C LYS A 56 -0.60 8.67 -1.32
N CYS A 57 0.50 8.88 -0.61
CA CYS A 57 0.50 9.31 0.78
C CYS A 57 1.53 10.41 1.00
N GLN A 58 1.18 11.39 1.82
CA GLN A 58 2.07 12.45 2.26
C GLN A 58 1.95 12.64 3.78
N PRO A 59 3.06 12.88 4.50
CA PRO A 59 3.01 13.21 5.92
C PRO A 59 2.19 14.46 6.20
N LYS A 60 1.33 14.37 7.22
CA LYS A 60 0.53 15.45 7.76
C LYS A 60 0.90 15.63 9.24
N GLY A 61 1.93 16.43 9.50
CA GLY A 61 2.53 16.54 10.84
C GLY A 61 3.36 15.30 11.20
N SER A 62 3.55 15.05 12.49
CA SER A 62 4.34 13.92 13.01
C SER A 62 3.58 12.59 13.07
N ASP A 63 2.25 12.63 13.17
CA ASP A 63 1.44 11.47 13.62
C ASP A 63 0.39 11.00 12.60
N ALA A 64 0.38 11.57 11.39
CA ALA A 64 -0.63 11.24 10.40
C ALA A 64 -0.07 11.25 8.98
N LEU A 65 -0.70 10.43 8.13
CA LEU A 65 -0.54 10.45 6.68
C LEU A 65 -1.86 10.88 6.06
N SER A 66 -1.80 11.81 5.12
CA SER A 66 -2.90 12.08 4.19
C SER A 66 -2.69 11.24 2.94
N CYS A 67 -3.65 10.40 2.61
CA CYS A 67 -3.54 9.49 1.46
C CYS A 67 -4.75 9.58 0.54
N ASN A 68 -4.58 9.20 -0.72
CA ASN A 68 -5.69 8.95 -1.64
C ASN A 68 -5.38 7.77 -2.58
N ILE A 69 -6.45 7.12 -3.03
CA ILE A 69 -6.37 6.05 -4.03
C ILE A 69 -6.60 6.66 -5.40
N GLN A 70 -5.76 6.30 -6.35
CA GLN A 70 -5.82 6.76 -7.74
C GLN A 70 -5.79 5.59 -8.71
N ARG A 71 -6.44 5.79 -9.85
CA ARG A 71 -6.49 4.82 -10.97
C ARG A 71 -6.85 3.38 -10.52
N PRO A 72 -7.86 3.20 -9.67
CA PRO A 72 -8.35 1.87 -9.32
C PRO A 72 -8.83 1.11 -10.58
N GLN A 73 -8.40 -0.13 -10.69
CA GLN A 73 -8.84 -1.06 -11.72
C GLN A 73 -9.19 -2.41 -11.08
N VAL A 74 -10.20 -3.06 -11.63
CA VAL A 74 -10.67 -4.37 -11.20
C VAL A 74 -10.69 -5.33 -12.39
N ALA A 75 -10.44 -6.60 -12.14
CA ALA A 75 -10.62 -7.65 -13.12
C ALA A 75 -11.27 -8.86 -12.45
N GLU A 76 -12.18 -9.51 -13.18
CA GLU A 76 -12.72 -10.80 -12.78
C GLU A 76 -11.67 -11.90 -12.96
N ILE A 77 -11.69 -12.85 -12.04
CA ILE A 77 -10.83 -14.04 -12.06
C ILE A 77 -11.74 -15.24 -12.29
N HIS A 78 -11.46 -15.97 -13.36
CA HIS A 78 -12.00 -17.30 -13.64
C HIS A 78 -10.86 -18.14 -14.21
N ALA A 79 -10.03 -18.68 -13.33
CA ALA A 79 -8.77 -19.30 -13.73
C ALA A 79 -8.44 -20.54 -12.92
N GLN A 80 -7.70 -21.45 -13.56
CA GLN A 80 -6.99 -22.51 -12.85
C GLN A 80 -5.69 -21.94 -12.30
N LEU A 81 -5.47 -22.11 -11.00
CA LEU A 81 -4.28 -21.68 -10.28
C LEU A 81 -3.62 -22.92 -9.65
N PRO A 82 -2.89 -23.74 -10.44
CA PRO A 82 -2.33 -25.00 -9.95
C PRO A 82 -1.27 -24.81 -8.85
N GLY A 83 -0.74 -23.59 -8.68
CA GLY A 83 0.12 -23.23 -7.56
C GLY A 83 -0.64 -22.73 -6.33
N GLY A 84 -1.97 -22.79 -6.30
CA GLY A 84 -2.79 -22.29 -5.21
C GLY A 84 -3.10 -20.79 -5.28
N TRP A 85 -3.71 -20.27 -4.21
CA TRP A 85 -4.25 -18.90 -4.13
C TRP A 85 -3.18 -17.80 -4.23
N ASP A 86 -1.94 -18.10 -3.84
CA ASP A 86 -0.80 -17.18 -3.83
C ASP A 86 -0.06 -17.14 -5.18
N SER A 87 -0.29 -18.14 -6.04
CA SER A 87 0.33 -18.21 -7.38
C SER A 87 0.02 -16.99 -8.25
N PRO A 88 0.90 -16.62 -9.19
CA PRO A 88 0.69 -15.46 -10.05
C PRO A 88 -0.57 -15.59 -10.89
N LEU A 89 -1.36 -14.51 -10.97
CA LEU A 89 -2.46 -14.44 -11.91
C LEU A 89 -1.90 -14.40 -13.34
N PRO A 90 -2.48 -15.15 -14.30
CA PRO A 90 -2.04 -15.09 -15.68
C PRO A 90 -2.38 -13.72 -16.28
N GLU A 91 -1.42 -12.78 -16.24
CA GLU A 91 -1.63 -11.36 -16.59
C GLU A 91 -2.24 -11.15 -17.98
N LYS A 92 -1.90 -12.01 -18.95
CA LYS A 92 -2.46 -11.97 -20.32
C LYS A 92 -3.95 -12.30 -20.40
N LYS A 93 -4.53 -12.90 -19.35
CA LYS A 93 -5.95 -13.28 -19.27
C LYS A 93 -6.74 -12.39 -18.31
N THR A 94 -6.08 -11.48 -17.58
CA THR A 94 -6.73 -10.60 -16.61
C THR A 94 -7.11 -9.29 -17.28
N ASN A 95 -8.38 -9.16 -17.66
CA ASN A 95 -8.90 -7.95 -18.29
C ASN A 95 -9.24 -6.89 -17.23
N TYR A 96 -8.29 -5.98 -16.95
CA TYR A 96 -8.50 -4.90 -16.00
C TYR A 96 -9.34 -3.77 -16.58
N GLN A 97 -10.44 -3.48 -15.92
CA GLN A 97 -11.35 -2.38 -16.23
C GLN A 97 -11.26 -1.30 -15.16
N LYS A 98 -11.62 -0.06 -15.52
CA LYS A 98 -11.71 1.04 -14.56
C LYS A 98 -12.72 0.66 -13.47
N PHE A 99 -12.37 0.89 -12.21
CA PHE A 99 -13.25 0.65 -11.07
C PHE A 99 -13.59 1.99 -10.41
N GLU A 100 -14.86 2.30 -10.21
CA GLU A 100 -15.24 3.57 -9.57
C GLU A 100 -15.09 3.45 -8.04
N LEU A 101 -13.94 3.89 -7.52
CA LEU A 101 -13.68 4.05 -6.09
C LEU A 101 -13.62 5.54 -5.75
N SER A 102 -14.00 5.90 -4.53
CA SER A 102 -13.82 7.27 -4.04
C SER A 102 -12.33 7.67 -4.08
N GLU A 103 -12.02 8.72 -4.83
CA GLU A 103 -10.67 9.33 -4.88
C GLU A 103 -10.47 10.42 -3.81
N LYS A 104 -11.46 10.61 -2.93
CA LYS A 104 -11.36 11.57 -1.81
C LYS A 104 -10.19 11.20 -0.89
N PRO A 105 -9.38 12.17 -0.45
CA PRO A 105 -8.34 11.92 0.53
C PRO A 105 -8.89 11.39 1.85
N PHE A 106 -8.09 10.56 2.53
CA PHE A 106 -8.36 10.02 3.86
C PHE A 106 -7.08 10.05 4.70
N GLU A 107 -7.22 9.97 6.03
CA GLU A 107 -6.10 10.06 6.97
C GLU A 107 -5.83 8.72 7.64
N ILE A 108 -4.55 8.39 7.79
CA ILE A 108 -4.06 7.26 8.57
C ILE A 108 -3.31 7.83 9.76
N SER A 109 -3.78 7.56 10.99
CA SER A 109 -3.08 7.96 12.21
C SER A 109 -2.09 6.87 12.63
N SER A 110 -0.90 7.28 13.05
CA SER A 110 0.13 6.38 13.61
C SER A 110 0.04 6.22 15.14
N ARG A 111 -1.00 6.80 15.78
CA ARG A 111 -1.22 6.62 17.22
C ARG A 111 -1.65 5.17 17.49
N MET A 112 -0.81 4.41 18.17
CA MET A 112 -1.23 3.13 18.76
C MET A 112 -2.29 3.44 19.83
N ALA A 113 -3.48 2.87 19.67
CA ALA A 113 -4.56 2.94 20.64
C ALA A 113 -4.28 2.08 21.87
#